data_AF-A0A9E4KAN3-F1
#
_entry.id   AF-A0A9E4KAN3-F1
#
_cell.length_a   1.000
_cell.length_b   1.000
_cell.length_c   1.000
_cell.angle_alpha   90.00
_cell.angle_beta   90.00
_cell.angle_gamma   90.00
#
_symmetry.space_group_name_H-M   'P 1'
#
loop_
_entity.id
_entity.type
_entity.pdbx_description
1 polymer ?
#
loop_
_entity_poly.entity_id
_entity_poly.type
_entity_poly.pdbx_seq_one_letter_code
_entity_poly.pdbx_strand_id
1 'polypeptide(L)'
;MAMVKLYAGFERFWHWSQAALVILMLITGFEIHGTFTLLGWEQAAEIHRFAAWTLIGLWAFAWFWHLTTGEWKQYIPSPMERILAMVKYYAFEIFQGKGHPFHKDRSHKHNPLQR
;
A
#
# COMPACT_ATOMS: atom_id res chain seq x y z
N MET A 1 15.17 -24.33 -6.92
CA MET A 1 14.06 -23.37 -7.18
C MET A 1 14.67 -22.00 -7.47
N ALA A 2 14.29 -21.35 -8.58
CA ALA A 2 14.75 -20.01 -8.89
C ALA A 2 13.83 -18.96 -8.23
N MET A 3 14.40 -17.97 -7.55
CA MET A 3 13.66 -16.90 -6.88
C MET A 3 13.24 -15.81 -7.89
N VAL A 4 11.94 -15.59 -8.05
CA VAL A 4 11.41 -14.50 -8.89
C VAL A 4 11.16 -13.26 -8.02
N LYS A 5 11.90 -12.17 -8.26
CA LYS A 5 11.73 -10.90 -7.52
C LYS A 5 10.46 -10.15 -7.93
N LEU A 6 9.29 -10.48 -7.40
CA LEU A 6 8.02 -9.82 -7.80
C LEU A 6 8.05 -8.28 -7.69
N TYR A 7 8.66 -7.73 -6.65
CA TYR A 7 8.76 -6.28 -6.44
C TYR A 7 10.16 -5.74 -6.75
N ALA A 8 10.24 -4.60 -7.44
CA ALA A 8 11.48 -3.89 -7.72
C ALA A 8 12.06 -3.21 -6.47
N GLY A 9 13.32 -2.76 -6.55
CA GLY A 9 13.97 -2.02 -5.47
C GLY A 9 13.26 -0.72 -5.13
N PHE A 10 12.89 0.05 -6.16
CA PHE A 10 12.13 1.28 -6.01
C PHE A 10 10.80 1.07 -5.30
N GLU A 11 10.01 0.06 -5.69
CA GLU A 11 8.69 -0.21 -5.09
C GLU A 11 8.80 -0.45 -3.58
N ARG A 12 9.82 -1.18 -3.14
CA ARG A 12 10.08 -1.38 -1.70
C ARG A 12 10.51 -0.10 -1.01
N PHE A 13 11.42 0.66 -1.61
CA PHE A 13 11.87 1.93 -1.04
C PHE A 13 10.72 2.91 -0.87
N TRP A 14 9.92 3.08 -1.92
CA TRP A 14 8.73 3.92 -1.92
C TRP A 14 7.74 3.48 -0.85
N HIS A 15 7.39 2.20 -0.81
CA HIS A 15 6.44 1.65 0.16
C HIS A 15 6.89 1.87 1.61
N TRP A 16 8.15 1.54 1.94
CA TRP A 16 8.64 1.67 3.30
C TRP A 16 8.84 3.13 3.73
N SER A 17 9.24 4.00 2.81
CA SER A 17 9.32 5.45 3.07
C SER A 17 7.94 6.03 3.36
N GLN A 18 6.93 5.64 2.56
CA GLN A 18 5.54 6.03 2.76
C GLN A 18 4.99 5.49 4.10
N ALA A 19 5.25 4.22 4.43
CA ALA A 19 4.81 3.63 5.68
C ALA A 19 5.39 4.38 6.90
N ALA A 20 6.69 4.70 6.88
CA ALA A 20 7.33 5.47 7.94
C ALA A 20 6.68 6.86 8.12
N LEU A 21 6.43 7.58 7.02
CA LEU A 21 5.76 8.88 7.07
C LEU A 21 4.33 8.79 7.61
N VAL A 22 3.55 7.80 7.18
CA VAL A 22 2.18 7.60 7.66
C VAL A 22 2.17 7.25 9.15
N ILE A 23 3.09 6.41 9.62
CA ILE A 23 3.19 6.09 11.06
C ILE A 23 3.56 7.35 11.86
N LEU A 24 4.52 8.16 11.39
CA LEU A 24 4.87 9.43 12.03
C LEU A 24 3.68 10.39 12.11
N MET A 25 2.90 10.48 11.03
CA MET A 25 1.67 11.28 10.99
C MET A 25 0.58 10.72 11.91
N LEU A 26 0.45 9.40 12.06
CA LEU A 26 -0.49 8.81 13.01
C LEU A 26 -0.12 9.21 14.45
N ILE A 27 1.16 9.06 14.83
CA ILE A 27 1.64 9.42 16.17
C ILE A 27 1.38 10.90 16.45
N THR A 28 1.90 11.79 15.58
CA THR A 28 1.71 13.23 15.74
C THR A 28 0.24 13.65 15.65
N GLY A 29 -0.56 12.98 14.80
CA GLY A 29 -1.98 13.23 14.65
C GLY A 29 -2.77 12.91 15.93
N PHE A 30 -2.52 11.77 16.56
CA PHE A 30 -3.15 11.42 17.83
C PHE A 30 -2.78 12.40 18.95
N GLU A 31 -1.54 12.87 18.99
CA GLU A 31 -1.10 13.91 19.93
C GLU A 31 -1.78 15.26 19.68
N ILE A 32 -1.87 15.71 18.43
CA ILE A 32 -2.58 16.95 18.05
C ILE A 32 -4.07 16.91 18.49
N HIS A 33 -4.69 15.73 18.46
CA HIS A 33 -6.07 15.50 18.92
C HIS A 33 -6.18 15.29 20.45
N GLY A 34 -5.07 15.36 21.19
CA GLY A 34 -5.06 15.27 22.66
C GLY A 34 -5.17 13.85 23.22
N THR A 35 -4.89 12.81 22.43
CA THR A 35 -4.96 11.41 22.90
C THR A 35 -3.85 11.09 23.91
N PHE A 36 -2.68 11.70 23.74
CA PHE A 36 -1.53 11.60 24.61
C PHE A 36 -0.65 12.85 24.44
N THR A 37 0.41 12.96 25.24
CA THR A 37 1.42 14.02 25.13
C THR A 37 2.81 13.39 25.09
N LEU A 38 3.60 13.74 24.08
CA LEU A 38 4.94 13.23 23.84
C LEU A 38 5.92 14.34 23.46
N LEU A 39 5.54 15.21 22.52
CA LEU A 39 6.34 16.30 21.96
C LEU A 39 5.81 17.70 22.37
N GLY A 40 4.51 17.79 22.66
CA GLY A 40 3.78 19.05 22.78
C GLY A 40 3.11 19.45 21.46
N TRP A 41 1.95 20.12 21.56
CA TRP A 41 1.07 20.38 20.42
C TRP A 41 1.77 21.10 19.25
N GLU A 42 2.57 22.12 19.54
CA GLU A 42 3.24 22.93 18.51
C GLU A 42 4.23 22.11 17.68
N GLN A 43 5.11 21.36 18.36
CA GLN A 43 6.10 20.52 17.71
C GLN A 43 5.45 19.34 16.98
N ALA A 44 4.42 18.71 17.58
CA ALA A 44 3.65 17.67 16.92
C ALA A 44 3.00 18.19 15.62
N ALA A 45 2.38 19.37 15.66
CA ALA A 45 1.76 19.99 14.50
C ALA A 45 2.78 20.37 13.41
N GLU A 46 3.96 20.85 13.77
CA GLU A 46 5.02 21.16 12.82
C GLU A 46 5.55 19.91 12.11
N ILE A 47 5.91 18.88 12.87
CA ILE A 47 6.41 17.61 12.33
C ILE A 47 5.33 16.95 11.45
N HIS A 48 4.06 17.00 11.87
CA HIS A 48 2.95 16.46 11.09
C HIS A 48 2.83 17.16 9.72
N ARG A 49 2.87 18.50 9.69
CA ARG A 49 2.84 19.27 8.43
C ARG A 49 4.03 18.94 7.53
N PHE A 50 5.23 18.85 8.10
CA PHE A 50 6.42 18.51 7.33
C PHE A 50 6.34 17.08 6.76
N ALA A 51 5.90 16.11 7.56
CA ALA A 51 5.70 14.73 7.12
C ALA A 51 4.65 14.62 6.01
N ALA A 52 3.54 15.38 6.11
CA ALA A 52 2.50 15.42 5.08
C ALA A 52 3.02 15.98 3.75
N TRP A 53 3.75 17.10 3.77
CA TRP A 53 4.36 17.65 2.56
C TRP A 53 5.43 16.73 1.96
N THR A 54 6.22 16.08 2.83
CA THR A 54 7.20 15.06 2.39
C THR A 54 6.51 13.88 1.71
N LEU A 55 5.38 13.43 2.24
CA LEU A 55 4.58 12.35 1.65
C LEU A 55 4.02 12.74 0.28
N ILE A 56 3.51 13.97 0.12
CA ILE A 56 3.05 14.49 -1.17
C ILE A 56 4.21 14.49 -2.19
N GLY A 57 5.39 14.95 -1.78
CA GLY A 57 6.59 14.89 -2.62
C GLY A 57 6.95 13.47 -3.03
N LEU A 58 6.94 12.52 -2.08
CA LEU A 58 7.18 11.10 -2.35
C LEU A 58 6.16 10.53 -3.35
N TRP A 59 4.89 10.90 -3.23
CA TRP A 59 3.85 10.49 -4.17
C TRP A 59 4.06 11.04 -5.57
N ALA A 60 4.51 12.29 -5.72
CA ALA A 60 4.84 12.84 -7.03
C ALA A 60 5.92 12.01 -7.75
N PHE A 61 6.98 11.61 -7.03
CA PHE A 61 8.01 10.71 -7.57
C PHE A 61 7.48 9.31 -7.89
N ALA A 62 6.63 8.77 -7.02
CA ALA A 62 6.01 7.47 -7.23
C ALA A 62 5.13 7.44 -8.48
N TRP A 63 4.31 8.48 -8.68
CA TRP A 63 3.49 8.65 -9.88
C TRP A 63 4.35 8.67 -11.15
N PHE A 64 5.41 9.48 -11.16
CA PHE A 64 6.35 9.51 -12.28
C PHE A 64 6.94 8.13 -12.57
N TRP A 65 7.36 7.41 -11.52
CA TRP A 65 7.88 6.05 -11.66
C TRP A 65 6.84 5.08 -12.23
N HIS A 66 5.62 5.06 -11.69
CA HIS A 66 4.57 4.15 -12.13
C HIS A 66 4.20 4.38 -13.60
N LEU A 67 4.19 5.63 -14.05
CA LEU A 67 3.96 5.99 -15.45
C LEU A 67 5.09 5.51 -16.36
N THR A 68 6.34 5.81 -16.01
CA THR A 68 7.52 5.49 -16.85
C THR A 68 7.83 3.99 -16.92
N THR A 69 7.54 3.23 -15.86
CA THR A 69 7.77 1.78 -15.80
C THR A 69 6.58 0.93 -16.25
N GLY A 70 5.40 1.53 -16.43
CA GLY A 70 4.18 0.80 -16.77
C GLY A 70 3.57 0.02 -15.60
N GLU A 71 4.10 0.18 -14.39
CA GLU A 71 3.63 -0.47 -13.17
C GLU A 71 2.20 -0.09 -12.81
N TRP A 72 1.70 1.05 -13.32
CA TRP A 72 0.30 1.47 -13.18
C TRP A 72 -0.71 0.43 -13.70
N LYS A 73 -0.33 -0.41 -14.68
CA LYS A 73 -1.21 -1.44 -15.26
C LYS A 73 -1.66 -2.49 -14.24
N GLN A 74 -0.95 -2.61 -13.12
CA GLN A 74 -1.28 -3.57 -12.06
C GLN A 74 -2.48 -3.13 -11.22
N TYR A 75 -2.88 -1.86 -11.31
CA TYR A 75 -4.01 -1.26 -10.61
C TYR A 75 -5.25 -1.12 -11.51
N ILE A 76 -5.26 -1.78 -12.67
CA ILE A 76 -6.46 -1.83 -13.50
C ILE A 76 -7.48 -2.75 -12.79
N PRO A 77 -8.71 -2.27 -12.51
CA PRO A 77 -9.72 -3.05 -11.81
C PRO A 77 -10.01 -4.39 -12.48
N SER A 78 -10.21 -5.41 -11.65
CA SER A 78 -10.58 -6.74 -12.17
C SER A 78 -12.07 -6.82 -12.50
N PRO A 79 -12.47 -7.67 -13.47
CA PRO A 79 -13.87 -7.98 -13.70
C PRO A 79 -14.58 -8.47 -12.44
N MET A 80 -15.86 -8.12 -12.29
CA MET A 80 -16.66 -8.42 -11.09
C MET A 80 -16.71 -9.92 -10.76
N GLU A 81 -16.74 -10.78 -11.77
CA GLU A 81 -16.68 -12.24 -11.62
C GLU A 81 -15.41 -12.70 -10.87
N ARG A 82 -14.25 -12.10 -11.13
CA ARG A 82 -13.00 -12.42 -10.44
C ARG A 82 -12.99 -11.89 -9.01
N ILE A 83 -13.61 -10.73 -8.78
CA ILE A 83 -13.80 -10.17 -7.44
C ILE A 83 -14.69 -11.10 -6.62
N LEU A 84 -15.86 -11.50 -7.14
CA LEU A 84 -16.79 -12.41 -6.49
C LEU A 84 -16.17 -13.78 -6.22
N ALA A 85 -15.37 -14.30 -7.15
CA ALA A 85 -14.61 -15.54 -6.93
C ALA A 85 -13.65 -15.41 -5.73
N MET A 86 -12.92 -14.30 -5.61
CA MET A 86 -12.06 -14.04 -4.44
C MET A 86 -12.86 -13.89 -3.14
N VAL A 87 -13.99 -13.16 -3.17
CA VAL A 87 -14.86 -12.99 -1.99
C VAL A 87 -15.39 -14.33 -1.52
N LYS A 88 -15.95 -15.14 -2.44
CA LYS A 88 -16.45 -16.49 -2.13
C LYS A 88 -15.34 -17.38 -1.56
N TYR A 89 -14.14 -17.30 -2.15
CA TYR A 89 -13.00 -18.07 -1.70
C TYR A 89 -12.63 -17.72 -0.25
N TYR A 90 -12.46 -16.44 0.07
CA TYR A 90 -12.10 -16.01 1.42
C TYR A 90 -13.22 -16.20 2.44
N ALA A 91 -14.48 -16.09 2.03
CA ALA A 91 -15.61 -16.27 2.94
C ALA A 91 -15.84 -17.75 3.31
N PHE A 92 -15.64 -18.69 2.38
CA PHE A 92 -16.05 -20.08 2.58
C PHE A 92 -15.04 -21.12 2.07
N GLU A 93 -14.57 -20.97 0.84
CA GLU A 93 -13.90 -22.09 0.15
C GLU A 93 -12.49 -22.38 0.68
N ILE A 94 -11.86 -21.39 1.32
CA ILE A 94 -10.58 -21.56 2.03
C ILE A 94 -10.71 -22.59 3.17
N PHE A 95 -11.83 -22.58 3.91
CA PHE A 95 -12.10 -23.53 4.99
C PHE A 95 -12.47 -24.92 4.47
N GLN A 96 -12.86 -25.02 3.21
CA GLN A 96 -13.16 -26.27 2.52
C GLN A 96 -11.92 -26.87 1.83
N GLY A 97 -10.76 -26.23 1.95
CA GLY A 97 -9.51 -26.68 1.32
C GLY A 97 -9.49 -26.57 -0.20
N LYS A 98 -10.37 -25.73 -0.79
CA LYS A 98 -10.35 -25.52 -2.25
C LYS A 98 -9.10 -24.77 -2.69
N GLY A 99 -8.74 -24.91 -3.97
CA GLY A 99 -7.61 -24.19 -4.57
C GLY A 99 -7.87 -22.68 -4.67
N HIS A 100 -6.82 -21.87 -4.47
CA HIS A 100 -6.91 -20.41 -4.57
C HIS A 100 -7.23 -19.99 -6.02
N PRO A 101 -8.26 -19.15 -6.26
CA PRO A 101 -8.74 -18.84 -7.61
C PRO A 101 -7.81 -17.91 -8.42
N PHE A 102 -6.76 -17.39 -7.79
CA PHE A 102 -5.80 -16.48 -8.40
C PHE A 102 -4.35 -16.85 -8.04
N HIS A 103 -3.46 -16.84 -9.03
CA HIS A 103 -2.03 -17.10 -8.83
C HIS A 103 -1.24 -15.86 -9.23
N LYS A 104 -0.33 -15.42 -8.36
CA LYS A 104 0.48 -14.22 -8.58
C LYS A 104 1.56 -14.48 -9.61
N ASP A 105 1.75 -13.51 -10.50
CA ASP A 105 2.86 -13.47 -11.45
C ASP A 105 3.41 -12.04 -11.57
N ARG A 106 4.46 -11.85 -12.38
CA ARG A 106 5.11 -10.54 -12.58
C ARG A 106 4.18 -9.46 -13.15
N SER A 107 3.30 -9.84 -14.06
CA SER A 107 2.30 -8.95 -14.67
C SER A 107 1.09 -8.73 -13.77
N HIS A 108 0.84 -9.65 -12.83
CA HIS A 108 -0.29 -9.63 -11.91
C HIS A 108 0.16 -9.87 -10.45
N LYS A 109 0.78 -8.85 -9.84
CA LYS A 109 1.26 -8.93 -8.44
C LYS A 109 0.13 -8.88 -7.42
N HIS A 110 -0.96 -8.18 -7.75
CA HIS A 110 -2.13 -7.95 -6.91
C HIS A 110 -3.27 -8.91 -7.28
N ASN A 111 -3.89 -9.49 -6.25
CA ASN A 111 -5.11 -10.28 -6.44
C ASN A 111 -6.28 -9.37 -6.89
N PRO A 112 -7.39 -9.91 -7.40
CA PRO A 112 -8.52 -9.11 -7.87
C PRO A 112 -9.10 -8.08 -6.88
N LEU A 113 -8.96 -8.30 -5.57
CA LEU A 113 -9.42 -7.39 -4.51
C LEU A 113 -8.39 -6.29 -4.16
N GLN A 114 -7.14 -6.45 -4.59
CA GLN A 114 -6.00 -5.59 -4.24
C GLN A 114 -5.61 -4.63 -5.37
N ARG A 115 -6.32 -4.65 -6.51
CA ARG A 115 -6.06 -3.77 -7.65
C ARG A 115 -6.82 -2.47 -7.55
#